data_AF-E3CXH8-F1
#
_entry.id   AF-E3CXH8-F1
#
_cell.length_a   1.000
_cell.length_b   1.000
_cell.length_c   1.000
_cell.angle_alpha   90.00
_cell.angle_beta   90.00
_cell.angle_gamma   90.00
#
_symmetry.space_group_name_H-M   'P 1'
#
loop_
_entity.id
_entity.type
_entity.pdbx_description
1 polymer ?
#
loop_
_entity_poly.entity_id
_entity_poly.type
_entity_poly.pdbx_seq_one_letter_code
_entity_poly.pdbx_strand_id
1 'polypeptide(L)' 'MAVITRDRRTRRDMYRLIRNLPPEDVEKVASYAAFLTYQRNLEDAEDLWVTQERRNEPSVPLRDILKEMSLN' A
#
# COMPACT_ATOMS: atom_id res chain seq x y z
N MET A 1 -1.21 -5.74 8.47
CA MET A 1 -0.45 -4.79 7.62
C MET A 1 0.05 -3.64 8.47
N ALA A 2 1.36 -3.42 8.50
CA ALA A 2 2.00 -2.43 9.36
C ALA A 2 1.73 -1.01 8.83
N VAL A 3 0.93 -0.27 9.60
CA VAL A 3 0.59 1.14 9.35
C VAL A 3 1.80 2.01 9.72
N ILE A 4 2.83 2.03 8.87
CA ILE A 4 4.02 2.87 9.09
C ILE A 4 3.67 4.37 8.98
N THR A 5 2.48 4.73 8.50
CA THR A 5 2.07 6.11 8.22
C THR A 5 1.29 6.83 9.34
N ARG A 6 0.79 6.13 10.38
CA ARG A 6 -0.01 6.79 11.44
C ARG A 6 0.80 7.35 12.61
N ASP A 7 2.06 6.95 12.81
CA ASP A 7 2.85 7.49 13.91
C ASP A 7 3.49 8.83 13.53
N ARG A 8 3.03 9.89 14.21
CA ARG A 8 3.46 11.27 14.04
C ARG A 8 4.95 11.45 14.37
N ARG A 9 5.51 10.58 15.23
CA ARG A 9 6.94 10.60 15.60
C ARG A 9 7.81 10.13 14.45
N THR A 10 7.47 9.00 13.82
CA THR A 10 8.18 8.42 12.67
C THR A 10 8.29 9.42 11.52
N ARG A 11 7.22 10.19 11.25
CA ARG A 11 7.22 11.22 10.19
C ARG A 11 8.19 12.37 10.47
N ARG A 12 8.27 12.81 11.74
CA ARG A 12 9.16 13.89 12.18
C ARG A 12 10.63 13.44 12.17
N ASP A 13 10.88 12.16 12.43
CA ASP A 13 12.22 11.57 12.42
C ASP A 13 12.71 11.35 10.98
N MET A 14 11.85 10.86 10.09
CA MET A 14 12.16 10.77 8.65
C MET A 14 12.43 12.15 8.04
N TYR A 15 11.64 13.17 8.38
CA TYR A 15 11.90 14.54 7.89
C TYR A 15 13.27 15.06 8.35
N ARG A 16 13.66 14.81 9.60
CA ARG A 16 14.97 15.20 10.12
C ARG A 16 16.10 14.45 9.42
N LEU A 17 15.92 13.15 9.16
CA LEU A 17 16.89 12.33 8.46
C LEU A 17 17.11 12.85 7.04
N ILE A 18 16.03 13.06 6.26
CA ILE A 18 16.11 13.57 4.88
C ILE A 18 16.73 14.96 4.83
N ARG A 19 16.38 15.84 5.78
CA ARG A 19 16.93 17.21 5.85
C ARG A 19 18.44 17.23 6.07
N ASN A 20 19.00 16.21 6.71
CA ASN A 20 20.42 16.14 7.04
C ASN A 20 21.24 15.37 5.99
N LEU A 21 20.60 14.87 4.92
CA LEU A 21 21.31 14.19 3.85
C LEU A 21 22.08 15.18 2.96
N PRO A 22 23.21 14.73 2.37
CA PRO A 22 23.84 15.44 1.28
C PRO A 22 22.86 15.67 0.10
N PRO A 23 22.96 16.79 -0.63
CA PRO A 23 22.06 17.10 -1.75
C PRO A 23 21.90 15.96 -2.77
N GLU A 24 23.00 15.25 -3.07
CA GLU A 24 23.06 14.11 -3.98
C GLU A 24 22.25 12.89 -3.52
N ASP A 25 22.03 12.76 -2.21
CA ASP A 25 21.25 11.67 -1.63
C ASP A 25 19.79 12.07 -1.40
N VAL A 26 19.51 13.36 -1.19
CA VAL A 26 18.14 13.89 -1.14
C VAL A 26 17.38 13.60 -2.44
N GLU A 27 18.02 13.78 -3.59
CA GLU A 27 17.40 13.53 -4.90
C GLU A 27 17.03 12.05 -5.10
N LYS A 28 17.91 11.13 -4.71
CA LYS A 28 17.64 9.68 -4.76
C LYS A 28 16.50 9.29 -3.84
N VAL A 29 16.48 9.81 -2.61
CA VAL A 29 15.43 9.53 -1.63
C VAL A 29 14.09 10.10 -2.09
N ALA A 30 14.07 11.32 -2.64
CA ALA A 30 12.86 11.93 -3.20
C ALA A 30 12.31 11.14 -4.39
N SER A 31 13.19 10.72 -5.31
CA SER A 31 12.83 9.90 -6.47
C SER A 31 12.26 8.55 -6.05
N TYR A 32 12.87 7.89 -5.06
CA TYR A 32 12.39 6.61 -4.55
C TYR A 32 11.05 6.75 -3.80
N ALA A 33 10.88 7.81 -3.00
CA ALA A 33 9.61 8.11 -2.34
C ALA A 33 8.48 8.39 -3.36
N ALA A 34 8.78 9.09 -4.45
CA ALA A 34 7.84 9.33 -5.53
C ALA A 34 7.45 8.01 -6.23
N PHE A 35 8.42 7.14 -6.51
CA PHE A 35 8.17 5.81 -7.07
C PHE A 35 7.26 4.95 -6.17
N LEU A 36 7.54 4.89 -4.87
CA LEU A 36 6.70 4.15 -3.92
C LEU A 36 5.28 4.73 -3.84
N THR A 37 5.14 6.05 -3.89
CA THR A 37 3.83 6.71 -3.91
C THR A 37 3.05 6.36 -5.18
N TYR A 38 3.72 6.34 -6.33
CA TYR A 38 3.14 5.93 -7.59
C TYR A 38 2.65 4.47 -7.56
N GLN A 39 3.49 3.54 -7.07
CA GLN A 39 3.12 2.13 -6.94
C GLN A 39 1.88 1.94 -6.06
N ARG A 40 1.86 2.58 -4.88
CA ARG A 40 0.71 2.53 -3.99
C ARG A 40 -0.58 3.04 -4.66
N ASN A 41 -0.50 4.17 -5.38
CA ASN A 41 -1.67 4.71 -6.07
C ASN A 41 -2.19 3.77 -7.17
N LEU A 42 -1.28 3.01 -7.80
CA LEU A 42 -1.63 2.03 -8.81
C LEU A 42 -2.36 0.82 -8.18
N GLU A 43 -1.83 0.31 -7.06
CA GLU A 43 -2.48 -0.75 -6.26
C GLU A 43 -3.85 -0.30 -5.75
N ASP A 44 -3.95 0.90 -5.15
CA ASP A 44 -5.21 1.47 -4.65
C ASP A 44 -6.24 1.62 -5.80
N ALA A 45 -5.80 1.95 -7.01
CA ALA A 45 -6.66 2.07 -8.19
C ALA A 45 -7.14 0.71 -8.72
N GLU A 46 -6.26 -0.30 -8.73
CA GLU A 46 -6.60 -1.68 -9.09
C GLU A 46 -7.62 -2.26 -8.10
N ASP A 47 -7.40 -2.09 -6.80
CA ASP A 47 -8.30 -2.53 -5.74
C ASP A 47 -9.69 -1.90 -5.87
N LEU A 48 -9.75 -0.59 -6.18
CA LEU A 48 -11.00 0.11 -6.45
C LEU A 48 -11.70 -0.44 -7.70
N TRP A 49 -10.95 -0.72 -8.77
CA TRP A 49 -11.51 -1.29 -10.00
C TRP A 49 -12.08 -2.69 -9.75
N VAL A 50 -11.33 -3.58 -9.09
CA VAL A 50 -11.80 -4.94 -8.73
C VAL A 50 -13.06 -4.87 -7.86
N THR A 51 -13.08 -3.96 -6.88
CA THR A 51 -14.23 -3.77 -5.99
C THR A 51 -15.46 -3.27 -6.76
N GLN A 52 -15.28 -2.39 -7.75
CA GLN A 52 -16.37 -1.88 -8.59
C GLN A 52 -16.91 -2.95 -9.53
N GLU A 53 -16.04 -3.70 -10.21
CA GLU A 53 -16.41 -4.76 -11.15
C GLU A 53 -17.23 -5.85 -10.44
N ARG A 54 -16.78 -6.26 -9.24
CA ARG A 54 -17.41 -7.31 -8.44
C ARG A 54 -18.52 -6.82 -7.52
N ARG A 55 -18.87 -5.53 -7.58
CA ARG A 55 -19.84 -4.90 -6.65
C ARG A 55 -21.21 -5.57 -6.66
N ASN A 56 -21.61 -6.11 -7.81
CA ASN A 56 -22.91 -6.75 -8.01
C ASN A 56 -22.82 -8.29 -8.01
N GLU A 57 -21.63 -8.85 -7.84
CA GLU A 57 -21.49 -10.30 -7.71
C GLU A 57 -21.99 -10.75 -6.33
N PRO A 58 -22.82 -11.80 -6.25
CA PRO A 58 -23.22 -12.36 -4.96
C PRO A 58 -21.98 -12.90 -4.24
N SER A 59 -21.76 -12.47 -3.00
CA SER A 59 -20.64 -12.96 -2.21
C SER A 59 -20.85 -14.43 -1.84
N VAL A 60 -19.84 -15.26 -2.12
CA VAL A 60 -19.83 -16.67 -1.73
C VAL A 60 -19.15 -16.79 -0.36
N PRO A 61 -19.74 -17.47 0.63
CA PRO A 61 -19.11 -17.68 1.92
C PRO A 61 -17.80 -18.45 1.79
N LEU A 62 -16.74 -18.00 2.48
CA LEU A 62 -15.41 -18.62 2.43
C LEU A 62 -15.44 -20.14 2.72
N ARG A 63 -16.31 -20.57 3.65
CA ARG A 63 -16.49 -21.99 3.99
C ARG A 63 -16.91 -22.86 2.79
N ASP A 64 -17.67 -22.28 1.86
CA ASP A 64 -18.24 -23.00 0.73
C ASP A 64 -17.16 -23.13 -0.37
N ILE A 65 -16.33 -22.10 -0.55
CA ILE A 65 -15.13 -22.13 -1.40
C ILE A 65 -14.10 -23.16 -0.86
N LEU A 66 -13.85 -23.14 0.44
CA LEU A 66 -12.89 -24.05 1.08
C LEU A 66 -13.29 -25.53 0.94
N LYS A 67 -14.59 -25.83 1.08
CA LYS A 67 -15.14 -27.16 0.79
C LYS A 67 -14.95 -27.59 -0.66
N GLU A 68 -15.19 -26.68 -1.62
CA GLU A 68 -15.02 -26.96 -3.05
C GLU A 68 -13.54 -27.23 -3.40
N MET A 69 -12.61 -26.54 -2.72
CA MET A 69 -11.17 -26.73 -2.87
C MET A 69 -10.62 -27.94 -2.09
N SER A 70 -11.45 -28.70 -1.36
CA SER A 70 -11.03 -29.80 -0.48
C SER A 70 -10.01 -29.37 0.59
N LEU A 71 -10.05 -28.10 0.99
CA LEU A 71 -9.22 -27.52 2.03
C LEU A 71 -10.14 -27.29 3.24
N ASN A 72 -10.08 -28.18 4.24
CA ASN A 72 -10.89 -28.07 5.46
C ASN A 72 -10.14 -27.36 6.58
#